data_AF-A0A529ULZ1-F1
#
_entry.id   AF-A0A529ULZ1-F1
#
_cell.length_a   1.000
_cell.length_b   1.000
_cell.length_c   1.000
_cell.angle_alpha   90.00
_cell.angle_beta   90.00
_cell.angle_gamma   90.00
#
_symmetry.space_group_name_H-M   'P 1'
#
loop_
_entity.id
_entity.type
_entity.pdbx_description
1 polymer ?
#
loop_
_entity_poly.entity_id
_entity_poly.type
_entity_poly.pdbx_seq_one_letter_code
_entity_poly.pdbx_strand_id
1 'polypeptide(L)'
;MSKLPKVDLLPGWDCYDWRNALTILQYGHPREWQDVVEVLSAARLRHSELATKGGNKTTTATSFDSRPYARGWVEKKFETKIVVDGIESESPTHKVDCFKGKIALEVEWNNKDPFYDRDLNNFRLLYELRVVDVGIVVTRSTELMHWMRQGYADFAKAQGTYGSSTTHFDKLEPRILGGGAGGCPVLVFAMTPRIYLDDREEGNA
;
A
#
# COMPACT_ATOMS: atom_id res chain seq x y z
N MET A 1 -14.00 -15.61 -5.34
CA MET A 1 -13.45 -14.70 -6.36
C MET A 1 -13.63 -13.28 -5.85
N SER A 2 -12.63 -12.42 -6.04
CA SER A 2 -12.70 -11.01 -5.65
C SER A 2 -13.87 -10.32 -6.38
N LYS A 3 -14.50 -9.37 -5.69
CA LYS A 3 -15.55 -8.49 -6.25
C LYS A 3 -14.97 -7.20 -6.82
N LEU A 4 -13.72 -6.88 -6.52
CA LEU A 4 -13.01 -5.78 -7.17
C LEU A 4 -12.52 -6.22 -8.56
N PRO A 5 -12.63 -5.37 -9.59
CA PRO A 5 -12.08 -5.65 -10.92
C PRO A 5 -10.57 -5.93 -10.84
N LYS A 6 -10.18 -7.17 -11.14
CA LYS A 6 -8.76 -7.55 -11.24
C LYS A 6 -8.21 -7.07 -12.58
N VAL A 7 -7.01 -6.51 -12.56
CA VAL A 7 -6.28 -6.06 -13.75
C VAL A 7 -4.88 -6.66 -13.76
N ASP A 8 -4.41 -7.08 -14.93
CA ASP A 8 -3.08 -7.65 -15.08
C ASP A 8 -2.09 -6.54 -15.45
N LEU A 9 -1.31 -6.08 -14.47
CA LEU A 9 -0.39 -4.95 -14.63
C LEU A 9 1.07 -5.33 -14.45
N LEU A 10 1.39 -6.07 -13.39
CA LEU A 10 2.77 -6.36 -12.99
C LEU A 10 2.93 -7.84 -12.61
N PRO A 11 3.95 -8.53 -13.14
CA PRO A 11 4.26 -9.89 -12.72
C PRO A 11 4.53 -9.98 -11.21
N GLY A 12 3.90 -10.93 -10.55
CA GLY A 12 4.04 -11.13 -9.11
C GLY A 12 3.14 -10.24 -8.24
N TRP A 13 2.25 -9.48 -8.85
CA TRP A 13 1.28 -8.64 -8.18
C TRP A 13 -0.15 -9.00 -8.59
N ASP A 14 -1.04 -9.15 -7.62
CA ASP A 14 -2.46 -9.11 -7.85
C ASP A 14 -2.91 -7.65 -7.80
N CYS A 15 -3.38 -7.10 -8.93
CA CYS A 15 -3.77 -5.70 -9.01
C CYS A 15 -5.29 -5.55 -9.15
N TYR A 16 -5.86 -4.56 -8.45
CA TYR A 16 -7.31 -4.33 -8.44
C TYR A 16 -7.64 -2.86 -8.66
N ASP A 17 -8.47 -2.58 -9.67
CA ASP A 17 -8.83 -1.22 -10.07
C ASP A 17 -10.23 -0.87 -9.56
N TRP A 18 -10.32 0.21 -8.77
CA TRP A 18 -11.57 0.73 -8.24
C TRP A 18 -11.84 2.14 -8.76
N ARG A 19 -13.02 2.30 -9.39
CA ARG A 19 -13.49 3.57 -9.97
C ARG A 19 -12.55 4.18 -11.02
N ASN A 20 -11.98 3.34 -11.88
CA ASN A 20 -11.11 3.73 -13.00
C ASN A 20 -9.83 4.45 -12.54
N ALA A 21 -9.29 4.07 -11.38
CA ALA A 21 -8.05 4.62 -10.85
C ALA A 21 -6.90 4.43 -11.84
N LEU A 22 -6.82 3.26 -12.48
CA LEU A 22 -5.82 2.97 -13.50
C LEU A 22 -5.89 3.96 -14.68
N THR A 23 -7.08 4.23 -15.21
CA THR A 23 -7.27 5.18 -16.31
C THR A 23 -6.82 6.58 -15.91
N ILE A 24 -7.17 7.04 -14.72
CA ILE A 24 -6.78 8.36 -14.23
C ILE A 24 -5.25 8.43 -14.06
N LEU A 25 -4.61 7.39 -13.52
CA LEU A 25 -3.16 7.32 -13.42
C LEU A 25 -2.47 7.36 -14.78
N GLN A 26 -2.91 6.53 -15.73
CA GLN A 26 -2.28 6.40 -17.05
C GLN A 26 -2.35 7.69 -17.88
N TYR A 27 -3.49 8.39 -17.84
CA TYR A 27 -3.74 9.53 -18.73
C TYR A 27 -3.69 10.89 -18.02
N GLY A 28 -4.03 10.94 -16.73
CA GLY A 28 -3.99 12.16 -15.92
C GLY A 28 -2.65 12.38 -15.22
N HIS A 29 -1.96 11.31 -14.82
CA HIS A 29 -0.72 11.37 -14.04
C HIS A 29 0.37 10.43 -14.60
N PRO A 30 0.70 10.48 -15.91
CA PRO A 30 1.56 9.48 -16.55
C PRO A 30 2.97 9.40 -15.96
N ARG A 31 3.51 10.50 -15.41
CA ARG A 31 4.85 10.53 -14.81
C ARG A 31 4.87 9.83 -13.45
N GLU A 32 3.89 10.13 -12.59
CA GLU A 32 3.69 9.46 -11.32
C GLU A 32 3.38 7.98 -11.53
N TRP A 33 2.56 7.66 -12.54
CA TRP A 33 2.27 6.28 -12.92
C TRP A 33 3.52 5.51 -13.33
N GLN A 34 4.36 6.10 -14.19
CA GLN A 34 5.62 5.49 -14.59
C GLN A 34 6.54 5.21 -13.38
N ASP A 35 6.64 6.16 -12.45
CA ASP A 35 7.40 5.96 -11.21
C ASP A 35 6.88 4.74 -10.41
N VAL A 36 5.57 4.61 -10.24
CA VAL A 36 4.94 3.49 -9.52
C VAL A 36 5.26 2.17 -10.20
N VAL A 37 5.06 2.08 -11.52
CA VAL A 37 5.35 0.86 -12.29
C VAL A 37 6.83 0.47 -12.19
N GLU A 38 7.75 1.42 -12.33
CA GLU A 38 9.19 1.16 -12.24
C GLU A 38 9.61 0.71 -10.83
N VAL A 39 9.07 1.34 -9.79
CA VAL A 39 9.38 0.98 -8.39
C VAL A 39 8.84 -0.41 -8.06
N LEU A 40 7.56 -0.68 -8.35
CA LEU A 40 6.90 -1.93 -7.97
C LEU A 40 7.36 -3.13 -8.82
N SER A 41 7.65 -2.94 -10.11
CA SER A 41 8.20 -4.01 -10.97
C SER A 41 9.59 -4.48 -10.52
N ALA A 42 10.41 -3.56 -10.00
CA ALA A 42 11.75 -3.84 -9.50
C ALA A 42 11.77 -4.26 -8.01
N ALA A 43 10.62 -4.29 -7.34
CA ALA A 43 10.55 -4.66 -5.93
C ALA A 43 10.65 -6.17 -5.73
N ARG A 44 11.35 -6.57 -4.68
CA ARG A 44 11.50 -7.97 -4.27
C ARG A 44 11.33 -8.07 -2.77
N LEU A 45 10.75 -9.17 -2.34
CA LEU A 45 10.61 -9.53 -0.94
C LEU A 45 11.78 -10.45 -0.57
N ARG A 46 12.84 -9.89 0.03
CA ARG A 46 14.05 -10.68 0.30
C ARG A 46 13.89 -11.58 1.53
N HIS A 47 14.56 -12.73 1.53
CA HIS A 47 14.63 -13.59 2.73
C HIS A 47 15.20 -12.84 3.92
N SER A 48 16.31 -12.12 3.73
CA SER A 48 16.94 -11.31 4.77
C SER A 48 15.99 -10.28 5.42
N GLU A 49 15.14 -9.64 4.61
CA GLU A 49 14.13 -8.68 5.07
C GLU A 49 13.04 -9.38 5.89
N LEU A 50 12.59 -10.56 5.45
CA LEU A 50 11.64 -11.37 6.21
C LEU A 50 12.22 -11.88 7.52
N ALA A 51 13.50 -12.27 7.53
CA ALA A 51 14.19 -12.83 8.69
C ALA A 51 14.56 -11.81 9.78
N THR A 52 14.56 -10.50 9.45
CA THR A 52 14.95 -9.45 10.40
C THR A 52 14.03 -9.40 11.62
N LYS A 53 14.56 -9.44 12.85
CA LYS A 53 13.77 -9.38 14.10
C LYS A 53 13.07 -8.02 14.26
N GLY A 54 11.86 -8.03 14.85
CA GLY A 54 10.91 -6.91 14.84
C GLY A 54 11.45 -5.54 15.26
N GLY A 55 10.93 -4.51 14.58
CA GLY A 55 11.07 -3.07 14.83
C GLY A 55 9.96 -2.34 14.05
N ASN A 56 9.54 -1.15 14.49
CA ASN A 56 8.31 -0.46 14.01
C ASN A 56 8.25 -0.12 12.50
N LYS A 57 9.30 -0.40 11.74
CA LYS A 57 9.30 -0.55 10.28
C LYS A 57 10.33 -1.65 9.97
N THR A 58 9.94 -2.93 10.02
CA THR A 58 10.83 -4.01 9.56
C THR A 58 11.26 -3.71 8.13
N THR A 59 12.55 -3.88 7.88
CA THR A 59 13.37 -3.58 6.69
C THR A 59 12.76 -3.89 5.32
N THR A 60 11.69 -4.68 5.30
CA THR A 60 10.89 -5.01 4.13
C THR A 60 10.09 -3.84 3.57
N ALA A 61 9.71 -2.87 4.41
CA ALA A 61 9.13 -1.61 3.93
C ALA A 61 10.19 -0.71 3.27
N THR A 62 11.47 -0.91 3.56
CA THR A 62 12.57 -0.01 3.16
C THR A 62 12.95 -0.14 1.69
N SER A 63 12.71 -1.29 1.06
CA SER A 63 12.89 -1.47 -0.39
C SER A 63 11.84 -0.72 -1.22
N PHE A 64 10.64 -0.53 -0.66
CA PHE A 64 9.59 0.33 -1.21
C PHE A 64 9.70 1.80 -0.77
N ASP A 65 10.20 2.08 0.44
CA ASP A 65 10.24 3.44 1.00
C ASP A 65 11.25 4.32 0.23
N SER A 66 12.49 3.86 -0.01
CA SER A 66 13.56 4.76 -0.50
C SER A 66 13.48 5.16 -1.98
N ARG A 67 12.98 4.28 -2.85
CA ARG A 67 13.00 4.48 -4.32
C ARG A 67 12.01 5.57 -4.79
N PRO A 68 10.78 5.67 -4.25
CA PRO A 68 9.90 6.80 -4.51
C PRO A 68 10.53 8.13 -4.08
N TYR A 69 11.19 8.22 -2.92
CA TYR A 69 11.78 9.49 -2.47
C TYR A 69 12.86 10.01 -3.43
N ALA A 70 13.67 9.12 -4.02
CA ALA A 70 14.64 9.49 -5.05
C ALA A 70 14.00 10.08 -6.32
N ARG A 71 12.69 9.85 -6.52
CA ARG A 71 11.88 10.35 -7.62
C ARG A 71 11.03 11.55 -7.23
N GLY A 72 11.29 12.16 -6.06
CA GLY A 72 10.59 13.36 -5.59
C GLY A 72 9.22 13.09 -4.97
N TRP A 73 8.89 11.84 -4.64
CA TRP A 73 7.79 11.56 -3.72
C TRP A 73 8.17 12.01 -2.31
N VAL A 74 7.20 12.36 -1.49
CA VAL A 74 7.44 12.82 -0.11
C VAL A 74 6.40 12.25 0.85
N GLU A 75 6.81 11.94 2.07
CA GLU A 75 5.86 11.73 3.17
C GLU A 75 5.18 13.07 3.46
N LYS A 76 3.85 13.10 3.51
CA LYS A 76 3.11 14.37 3.62
C LYS A 76 1.95 14.29 4.58
N LYS A 77 1.95 15.19 5.57
CA LYS A 77 0.75 15.53 6.36
C LYS A 77 0.06 16.72 5.71
N PHE A 78 -1.26 16.66 5.57
CA PHE A 78 -2.06 17.77 5.09
C PHE A 78 -2.82 18.41 6.24
N GLU A 79 -2.56 19.67 6.54
CA GLU A 79 -3.35 20.39 7.53
C GLU A 79 -4.67 20.83 6.89
N THR A 80 -5.79 20.42 7.48
CA THR A 80 -7.12 20.72 6.96
C THR A 80 -8.00 21.35 8.03
N LYS A 81 -8.73 22.40 7.64
CA LYS A 81 -9.67 23.11 8.49
C LYS A 81 -11.03 23.19 7.81
N ILE A 82 -12.08 23.07 8.61
CA ILE A 82 -13.47 23.28 8.17
C ILE A 82 -13.96 24.55 8.85
N VAL A 83 -14.51 25.48 8.07
CA VAL A 83 -15.07 26.74 8.56
C VAL A 83 -16.57 26.75 8.31
N VAL A 84 -17.35 26.84 9.38
CA VAL A 84 -18.82 26.94 9.33
C VAL A 84 -19.24 28.19 10.09
N ASP A 85 -19.90 29.13 9.41
CA ASP A 85 -20.32 30.42 9.99
C ASP A 85 -19.19 31.19 10.71
N GLY A 86 -17.95 31.06 10.21
CA GLY A 86 -16.76 31.68 10.77
C GLY A 86 -16.12 30.92 11.94
N ILE A 87 -16.69 29.79 12.37
CA ILE A 87 -16.11 28.92 13.39
C ILE A 87 -15.20 27.90 12.71
N GLU A 88 -13.91 27.96 13.01
CA GLU A 88 -12.93 26.98 12.53
C GLU A 88 -12.94 25.73 13.42
N SER A 89 -12.89 24.56 12.78
CA SER A 89 -12.54 23.29 13.41
C SER A 89 -11.46 22.59 12.60
N GLU A 90 -10.50 21.97 13.30
CA GLU A 90 -9.50 21.12 12.65
C GLU A 90 -10.14 19.79 12.24
N SER A 91 -9.93 19.41 10.99
CA SER A 91 -10.25 18.05 10.54
C SER A 91 -8.97 17.22 10.61
N PRO A 92 -8.92 16.15 11.42
CA PRO A 92 -7.71 15.36 11.57
C PRO A 92 -7.42 14.56 10.28
N THR A 93 -6.21 14.73 9.76
CA THR A 93 -5.66 13.88 8.68
C THR A 93 -4.56 12.99 9.20
N HIS A 94 -4.29 11.94 8.42
CA HIS A 94 -3.11 11.11 8.59
C HIS A 94 -2.05 11.49 7.57
N LYS A 95 -0.79 11.21 7.92
CA LYS A 95 0.31 11.32 6.97
C LYS A 95 0.08 10.29 5.87
N VAL A 96 0.27 10.73 4.63
CA VAL A 96 0.41 9.84 3.48
C VAL A 96 1.87 9.44 3.39
N ASP A 97 2.15 8.14 3.30
CA ASP A 97 3.51 7.60 3.21
C ASP A 97 4.27 8.19 2.01
N CYS A 98 3.64 8.20 0.83
CA CYS A 98 4.22 8.73 -0.40
C CYS A 98 3.22 9.58 -1.18
N PHE A 99 3.49 10.88 -1.31
CA PHE A 99 2.67 11.81 -2.09
C PHE A 99 3.46 12.49 -3.22
N LYS A 100 2.89 12.52 -4.42
CA LYS A 100 3.42 13.28 -5.57
C LYS A 100 2.32 13.59 -6.57
N GLY A 101 2.27 14.81 -7.11
CA GLY A 101 1.41 15.14 -8.25
C GLY A 101 -0.08 14.86 -8.07
N LYS A 102 -0.59 14.87 -6.82
CA LYS A 102 -1.94 14.45 -6.38
C LYS A 102 -2.22 12.95 -6.30
N ILE A 103 -1.18 12.12 -6.35
CA ILE A 103 -1.26 10.70 -6.06
C ILE A 103 -0.84 10.48 -4.62
N ALA A 104 -1.69 9.80 -3.84
CA ALA A 104 -1.39 9.37 -2.48
C ALA A 104 -1.17 7.86 -2.47
N LEU A 105 -0.02 7.40 -1.98
CA LEU A 105 0.36 6.00 -1.93
C LEU A 105 0.65 5.62 -0.48
N GLU A 106 0.03 4.53 -0.02
CA GLU A 106 0.19 3.97 1.32
C GLU A 106 0.73 2.52 1.24
N VAL A 107 1.69 2.18 2.09
CA VAL A 107 2.32 0.85 2.12
C VAL A 107 1.98 0.13 3.42
N GLU A 108 1.14 -0.90 3.33
CA GLU A 108 0.59 -1.60 4.49
C GLU A 108 1.25 -2.96 4.73
N TRP A 109 2.27 -3.00 5.60
CA TRP A 109 3.13 -4.18 5.79
C TRP A 109 2.87 -5.01 7.06
N ASN A 110 2.49 -4.43 8.20
CA ASN A 110 2.47 -5.22 9.46
C ASN A 110 1.50 -4.79 10.56
N ASN A 111 0.63 -3.81 10.33
CA ASN A 111 -0.19 -3.25 11.41
C ASN A 111 -1.55 -3.94 11.58
N LYS A 112 -2.13 -3.79 12.78
CA LYS A 112 -3.43 -4.35 13.17
C LYS A 112 -4.60 -3.55 12.56
N ASP A 113 -5.83 -3.96 12.84
CA ASP A 113 -7.04 -3.67 12.06
C ASP A 113 -7.46 -2.23 11.69
N PRO A 114 -7.15 -1.11 12.39
CA PRO A 114 -7.73 0.18 11.99
C PRO A 114 -7.02 0.89 10.81
N PHE A 115 -5.94 0.35 10.26
CA PHE A 115 -5.09 1.09 9.31
C PHE A 115 -5.74 1.28 7.93
N TYR A 116 -6.34 0.23 7.36
CA TYR A 116 -7.08 0.41 6.10
C TYR A 116 -8.24 1.39 6.21
N ASP A 117 -9.00 1.36 7.32
CA ASP A 117 -10.10 2.29 7.51
C ASP A 117 -9.59 3.74 7.58
N ARG A 118 -8.46 3.93 8.27
CA ARG A 118 -7.77 5.21 8.40
C ARG A 118 -7.27 5.73 7.04
N ASP A 119 -6.58 4.91 6.28
CA ASP A 119 -5.94 5.31 5.03
C ASP A 119 -6.99 5.55 3.93
N LEU A 120 -7.99 4.67 3.83
CA LEU A 120 -9.11 4.86 2.90
C LEU A 120 -9.91 6.11 3.23
N ASN A 121 -10.17 6.38 4.53
CA ASN A 121 -10.83 7.61 4.93
C ASN A 121 -9.96 8.85 4.64
N ASN A 122 -8.63 8.74 4.78
CA ASN A 122 -7.70 9.81 4.41
C ASN A 122 -7.76 10.09 2.90
N PHE A 123 -7.76 9.06 2.05
CA PHE A 123 -7.96 9.20 0.60
C PHE A 123 -9.29 9.87 0.27
N ARG A 124 -10.38 9.43 0.91
CA ARG A 124 -11.71 10.04 0.75
C ARG A 124 -11.67 11.54 1.02
N LEU A 125 -11.17 11.94 2.19
CA LEU A 125 -11.12 13.33 2.61
C LEU A 125 -10.27 14.17 1.65
N LEU A 126 -9.05 13.71 1.33
CA LEU A 126 -8.15 14.44 0.45
C LEU A 126 -8.68 14.54 -0.98
N TYR A 127 -9.44 13.55 -1.44
CA TYR A 127 -10.14 13.60 -2.72
C TYR A 127 -11.28 14.62 -2.72
N GLU A 128 -12.13 14.63 -1.68
CA GLU A 128 -13.20 15.63 -1.52
C GLU A 128 -12.64 17.07 -1.47
N LEU A 129 -11.44 17.24 -0.90
CA LEU A 129 -10.72 18.52 -0.86
C LEU A 129 -9.94 18.85 -2.14
N ARG A 130 -9.99 18.00 -3.18
CA ARG A 130 -9.27 18.15 -4.48
C ARG A 130 -7.74 18.15 -4.36
N VAL A 131 -7.23 17.56 -3.28
CA VAL A 131 -5.80 17.41 -2.99
C VAL A 131 -5.25 16.11 -3.61
N VAL A 132 -6.05 15.05 -3.61
CA VAL A 132 -5.72 13.74 -4.19
C VAL A 132 -6.70 13.43 -5.31
N ASP A 133 -6.18 12.93 -6.43
CA ASP A 133 -7.01 12.45 -7.54
C ASP A 133 -7.14 10.91 -7.51
N VAL A 134 -6.10 10.19 -7.04
CA VAL A 134 -6.09 8.72 -6.87
C VAL A 134 -5.32 8.30 -5.63
N GLY A 135 -5.89 7.35 -4.87
CA GLY A 135 -5.20 6.61 -3.83
C GLY A 135 -4.58 5.30 -4.35
N ILE A 136 -3.38 4.95 -3.91
CA ILE A 136 -2.72 3.68 -4.20
C ILE A 136 -2.47 2.95 -2.89
N VAL A 137 -2.85 1.68 -2.82
CA VAL A 137 -2.55 0.82 -1.67
C VAL A 137 -1.60 -0.28 -2.09
N VAL A 138 -0.44 -0.34 -1.48
CA VAL A 138 0.52 -1.45 -1.61
C VAL A 138 0.38 -2.34 -0.39
N THR A 139 -0.01 -3.60 -0.57
CA THR A 139 -0.25 -4.54 0.52
C THR A 139 0.16 -5.96 0.14
N ARG A 140 -0.05 -6.92 1.04
CA ARG A 140 0.14 -8.35 0.77
C ARG A 140 -1.13 -8.96 0.18
N SER A 141 -0.97 -9.86 -0.78
CA SER A 141 -2.06 -10.76 -1.16
C SER A 141 -2.36 -11.72 0.00
N THR A 142 -3.58 -12.25 0.01
CA THR A 142 -3.99 -13.26 0.99
C THR A 142 -3.15 -14.54 0.83
N GLU A 143 -2.78 -14.88 -0.41
CA GLU A 143 -1.85 -15.96 -0.71
C GLU A 143 -0.47 -15.72 -0.07
N LEU A 144 0.10 -14.52 -0.20
CA LEU A 144 1.39 -14.19 0.40
C LEU A 144 1.32 -14.28 1.93
N MET A 145 0.26 -13.78 2.56
CA MET A 145 0.07 -13.93 4.00
C MET A 145 0.05 -15.39 4.43
N HIS A 146 -0.67 -16.27 3.71
CA HIS A 146 -0.69 -17.69 4.00
C HIS A 146 0.68 -18.36 3.80
N TRP A 147 1.38 -18.02 2.73
CA TRP A 147 2.71 -18.54 2.44
C TRP A 147 3.71 -18.14 3.54
N MET A 148 3.72 -16.86 3.94
CA MET A 148 4.55 -16.37 5.04
C MET A 148 4.20 -17.05 6.37
N ARG A 149 2.91 -17.27 6.64
CA ARG A 149 2.43 -17.98 7.83
C ARG A 149 2.90 -19.43 7.88
N GLN A 150 2.98 -20.10 6.74
CA GLN A 150 3.48 -21.49 6.64
C GLN A 150 5.01 -21.53 6.80
N GLY A 151 5.73 -20.62 6.14
CA GLY A 151 7.19 -20.51 6.19
C GLY A 151 7.75 -19.77 7.41
N TYR A 152 6.94 -19.51 8.45
CA TYR A 152 7.35 -18.66 9.58
C TYR A 152 8.68 -19.11 10.24
N ALA A 153 8.91 -20.42 10.31
CA ALA A 153 10.14 -21.00 10.86
C ALA A 153 11.35 -20.69 9.98
N ASP A 154 11.21 -20.75 8.65
CA ASP A 154 12.28 -20.44 7.69
C ASP A 154 12.69 -18.96 7.73
N PHE A 155 11.77 -18.08 8.14
CA PHE A 155 12.04 -16.66 8.38
C PHE A 155 12.41 -16.34 9.84
N ALA A 156 12.74 -17.35 10.65
CA ALA A 156 13.08 -17.20 12.06
C ALA A 156 12.05 -16.38 12.87
N LYS A 157 10.75 -16.53 12.54
CA LYS A 157 9.64 -15.87 13.23
C LYS A 157 8.97 -16.81 14.23
N ALA A 158 8.26 -16.21 15.19
CA ALA A 158 7.38 -16.95 16.06
C ALA A 158 6.11 -17.37 15.31
N GLN A 159 5.56 -18.52 15.67
CA GLN A 159 4.27 -18.97 15.16
C GLN A 159 3.19 -17.90 15.44
N GLY A 160 2.39 -17.58 14.42
CA GLY A 160 1.34 -16.56 14.53
C GLY A 160 1.78 -15.13 14.20
N THR A 161 3.06 -14.88 13.89
CA THR A 161 3.55 -13.56 13.43
C THR A 161 2.77 -13.06 12.22
N TYR A 162 2.51 -13.94 11.26
CA TYR A 162 1.75 -13.66 10.04
C TYR A 162 0.32 -14.21 10.17
N GLY A 163 -0.37 -13.78 11.23
CA GLY A 163 -1.73 -14.21 11.53
C GLY A 163 -2.79 -13.51 10.68
N SER A 164 -4.03 -14.00 10.77
CA SER A 164 -5.19 -13.37 10.15
C SER A 164 -5.43 -11.94 10.66
N SER A 165 -4.88 -11.56 11.82
CA SER A 165 -4.94 -10.18 12.34
C SER A 165 -4.09 -9.19 11.55
N THR A 166 -3.17 -9.64 10.71
CA THR A 166 -2.28 -8.78 9.91
C THR A 166 -2.96 -8.23 8.66
N THR A 167 -2.43 -7.14 8.08
CA THR A 167 -2.89 -6.56 6.81
C THR A 167 -2.69 -7.51 5.63
N HIS A 168 -3.77 -7.79 4.90
CA HIS A 168 -3.76 -8.52 3.63
C HIS A 168 -5.00 -8.13 2.82
N PHE A 169 -5.06 -8.55 1.55
CA PHE A 169 -6.09 -8.13 0.62
C PHE A 169 -7.53 -8.47 1.06
N ASP A 170 -7.79 -9.67 1.59
CA ASP A 170 -9.16 -10.06 2.04
C ASP A 170 -9.71 -9.16 3.17
N LYS A 171 -8.84 -8.44 3.88
CA LYS A 171 -9.25 -7.41 4.84
C LYS A 171 -9.48 -6.03 4.22
N LEU A 172 -8.78 -5.72 3.15
CA LEU A 172 -8.88 -4.44 2.45
C LEU A 172 -10.13 -4.40 1.57
N GLU A 173 -10.37 -5.46 0.80
CA GLU A 173 -11.49 -5.57 -0.14
C GLU A 173 -12.84 -5.18 0.47
N PRO A 174 -13.29 -5.76 1.61
CA PRO A 174 -14.59 -5.41 2.18
C PRO A 174 -14.70 -3.93 2.61
N ARG A 175 -13.58 -3.26 2.91
CA ARG A 175 -13.56 -1.83 3.28
C ARG A 175 -13.67 -0.93 2.06
N ILE A 176 -13.02 -1.28 0.96
CA ILE A 176 -13.19 -0.57 -0.32
C ILE A 176 -14.64 -0.72 -0.79
N LEU A 177 -15.17 -1.94 -0.81
CA LEU A 177 -16.54 -2.23 -1.22
C LEU A 177 -17.59 -1.62 -0.27
N GLY A 178 -17.26 -1.54 1.03
CA GLY A 178 -18.07 -0.88 2.05
C GLY A 178 -18.05 0.65 1.97
N GLY A 179 -17.29 1.24 1.04
CA GLY A 179 -17.25 2.68 0.82
C GLY A 179 -16.22 3.44 1.67
N GLY A 180 -15.21 2.77 2.22
CA GLY A 180 -14.16 3.40 3.04
C GLY A 180 -13.43 4.54 2.32
N ALA A 181 -13.19 4.40 1.00
CA ALA A 181 -12.59 5.44 0.16
C ALA A 181 -13.58 6.51 -0.34
N GLY A 182 -14.87 6.35 -0.03
CA GLY A 182 -15.95 7.22 -0.50
C GLY A 182 -15.89 7.45 -2.02
N GLY A 183 -15.66 8.70 -2.40
CA GLY A 183 -15.50 9.18 -3.78
C GLY A 183 -14.25 8.70 -4.51
N CYS A 184 -13.16 8.49 -3.77
CA CYS A 184 -11.80 8.42 -4.30
C CYS A 184 -11.56 7.15 -5.13
N PRO A 185 -11.03 7.27 -6.35
CA PRO A 185 -10.48 6.14 -7.10
C PRO A 185 -9.29 5.51 -6.36
N VAL A 186 -9.26 4.17 -6.32
CA VAL A 186 -8.20 3.43 -5.63
C VAL A 186 -7.62 2.35 -6.53
N LEU A 187 -6.29 2.30 -6.66
CA LEU A 187 -5.58 1.20 -7.28
C LEU A 187 -4.84 0.40 -6.21
N VAL A 188 -5.11 -0.90 -6.14
CA VAL A 188 -4.47 -1.80 -5.16
C VAL A 188 -3.41 -2.65 -5.85
N PHE A 189 -2.24 -2.74 -5.23
CA PHE A 189 -1.16 -3.66 -5.57
C PHE A 189 -0.95 -4.64 -4.41
N ALA A 190 -1.36 -5.89 -4.60
CA ALA A 190 -1.19 -6.94 -3.61
C ALA A 190 -0.02 -7.86 -4.00
N MET A 191 1.05 -7.83 -3.21
CA MET A 191 2.25 -8.66 -3.40
C MET A 191 1.93 -10.14 -3.28
N THR A 192 2.35 -10.95 -4.24
CA THR A 192 2.20 -12.43 -4.21
C THR A 192 3.51 -13.11 -3.78
N PRO A 193 3.52 -14.41 -3.43
CA PRO A 193 4.77 -15.13 -3.17
C PRO A 193 5.80 -15.07 -4.31
N ARG A 194 5.38 -14.78 -5.55
CA ARG A 194 6.26 -14.72 -6.72
C ARG A 194 7.31 -13.61 -6.67
N ILE A 195 7.12 -12.58 -5.83
CA ILE A 195 8.12 -11.52 -5.67
C ILE A 195 9.20 -11.86 -4.63
N TYR A 196 9.08 -13.01 -3.96
CA TYR A 196 10.08 -13.49 -3.01
C TYR A 196 11.41 -13.77 -3.70
N LEU A 197 12.51 -13.35 -3.06
CA LEU A 197 13.88 -13.61 -3.48
C LEU A 197 14.63 -14.24 -2.30
N ASP A 198 15.15 -15.46 -2.50
CA ASP A 198 16.00 -16.10 -1.52
C ASP A 198 17.45 -15.60 -1.66
N ASP A 199 17.75 -14.49 -1.00
CA ASP A 199 19.06 -13.84 -1.06
C ASP A 199 20.11 -14.50 -0.14
N ARG A 200 19.78 -15.65 0.48
CA ARG A 200 20.77 -16.50 1.16
C ARG A 200 21.69 -17.22 0.17
N GLU A 201 21.20 -17.48 -1.04
CA GLU A 201 21.97 -18.18 -2.08
C GLU A 201 23.01 -17.27 -2.76
N GLU A 202 22.80 -15.95 -2.77
CA GLU A 202 23.73 -14.96 -3.36
C GLU A 202 25.00 -14.73 -2.51
N GLY A 203 25.00 -15.14 -1.24
CA GLY A 203 26.13 -14.97 -0.31
C GLY A 203 27.15 -16.10 -0.28
N ASN A 204 27.01 -17.12 -1.15
CA ASN A 204 27.86 -18.31 -1.20
C ASN A 204 28.70 -18.43 -2.49
N ALA A 205 28.80 -17.36 -3.27
CA ALA A 205 29.61 -17.27 -4.50
C ALA A 205 30.88 -16.42 -4.30
#